data_AF-A0A0D9Y3L7-F1
#
_entry.id   AF-A0A0D9Y3L7-F1
#
_cell.length_a   1.000
_cell.length_b   1.000
_cell.length_c   1.000
_cell.angle_alpha   90.00
_cell.angle_beta   90.00
_cell.angle_gamma   90.00
#
_symmetry.space_group_name_H-M   'P 1'
#
loop_
_entity.id
_entity.type
_entity.pdbx_description
1 polymer ?
#
loop_
_entity_poly.entity_id
_entity_poly.type
_entity_poly.pdbx_seq_one_letter_code
_entity_poly.pdbx_strand_id
1 'polypeptide(L)'
;MCICGGARQQAAPRLSVACFFRPDYAYTKVYAPTLHSYSDAPPPPPVYRSTTMPKFLSHYRAKGLDGRSALDHFRIPPSSPPH
;
A
#
# COMPACT_ATOMS: atom_id res chain seq x y z
N MET A 1 5.06 9.56 32.19
CA MET A 1 5.81 10.54 33.00
C MET A 1 7.29 10.29 32.75
N CYS A 2 7.88 10.99 31.78
CA CYS A 2 9.33 11.05 31.59
C CYS A 2 9.75 12.46 31.98
N ILE A 3 10.62 12.58 32.97
CA ILE A 3 11.12 13.87 33.44
C ILE A 3 12.16 14.34 32.43
N CYS A 4 11.81 15.31 31.59
CA CYS A 4 12.80 16.03 30.79
C CYS A 4 13.44 17.11 31.67
N GLY A 5 14.61 16.78 32.24
CA GLY A 5 15.52 17.77 32.80
C GLY A 5 16.01 18.73 31.72
N GLY A 6 16.09 20.01 32.07
CA GLY A 6 16.37 21.11 31.16
C GLY A 6 17.70 21.00 30.42
N ALA A 7 17.62 20.95 29.10
CA ALA A 7 18.56 21.54 28.17
C ALA A 7 17.80 21.75 26.85
N ARG A 8 17.89 22.94 26.25
CA ARG A 8 17.44 23.15 24.87
C ARG A 8 18.31 22.27 23.97
N GLN A 9 17.86 21.06 23.68
CA GLN A 9 18.46 20.24 22.63
C GLN A 9 18.19 20.95 21.31
N GLN A 10 19.15 21.74 20.85
CA GLN A 10 19.22 22.13 19.44
C GLN A 10 19.55 20.83 18.68
N ALA A 11 18.52 20.03 18.42
CA ALA A 11 18.67 18.78 17.70
C ALA A 11 19.28 19.12 16.34
N ALA A 12 20.44 18.54 16.04
CA ALA A 12 21.06 18.69 14.72
C ALA A 12 20.03 18.35 13.62
N PRO A 13 20.02 19.08 12.49
CA PRO A 13 19.08 18.83 11.41
C PRO A 13 19.18 17.37 10.98
N ARG A 14 18.06 16.63 11.09
CA ARG A 14 17.98 15.24 10.64
C ARG A 14 17.82 15.23 9.13
N LEU A 15 18.81 14.69 8.42
CA LEU A 15 18.74 14.44 6.99
C LEU A 15 18.37 12.98 6.74
N SER A 16 17.35 12.74 5.93
CA SER A 16 17.00 11.41 5.42
C SER A 16 16.72 11.49 3.93
N VAL A 17 17.16 10.46 3.21
CA VAL A 17 16.92 10.32 1.77
C VAL A 17 16.28 8.96 1.56
N ALA A 18 15.15 8.92 0.87
CA ALA A 18 14.47 7.70 0.50
C ALA A 18 14.46 7.54 -1.02
N CYS A 19 14.81 6.35 -1.50
CA CYS A 19 14.77 5.99 -2.91
C CYS A 19 13.57 5.08 -3.17
N PHE A 20 12.66 5.51 -4.05
CA PHE A 20 11.46 4.76 -4.39
C PHE A 20 11.56 4.22 -5.82
N PHE A 21 11.57 2.90 -5.97
CA PHE A 21 11.44 2.25 -7.27
C PHE A 21 9.97 1.97 -7.53
N ARG A 22 9.41 2.62 -8.56
CA ARG A 22 8.03 2.40 -8.99
C ARG A 22 7.98 2.30 -10.52
N PRO A 23 7.08 1.47 -11.05
CA PRO A 23 6.80 1.42 -12.49
C PRO A 23 6.22 2.75 -12.97
N ASP A 24 6.52 3.09 -14.23
CA ASP A 24 6.09 4.33 -14.87
C ASP A 24 4.57 4.35 -15.15
N TYR A 25 4.00 5.54 -15.36
CA TYR A 25 2.62 5.71 -15.81
C TYR A 25 2.35 5.06 -17.17
N ALA A 26 3.35 5.04 -18.05
CA ALA A 26 3.28 4.38 -19.36
C ALA A 26 3.23 2.85 -19.26
N TYR A 27 3.44 2.28 -18.08
CA TYR A 27 3.40 0.84 -17.89
C TYR A 27 1.95 0.34 -17.82
N THR A 28 1.47 -0.22 -18.93
CA THR A 28 0.09 -0.69 -19.10
C THR A 28 -0.15 -2.13 -18.61
N LYS A 29 0.87 -2.77 -18.00
CA LYS A 29 0.70 -4.13 -17.47
C LYS A 29 -0.40 -4.15 -16.41
N VAL A 30 -1.27 -5.16 -16.53
CA VAL A 30 -2.27 -5.46 -15.52
C VAL A 30 -1.58 -6.12 -14.33
N TYR A 31 -1.72 -5.51 -13.17
CA TYR A 31 -1.33 -6.04 -11.87
C TYR A 31 -2.49 -6.86 -11.33
N ALA A 32 -2.32 -8.17 -11.31
CA ALA A 32 -3.21 -9.10 -10.63
C ALA A 32 -2.54 -9.58 -9.33
N PRO A 33 -3.33 -9.95 -8.31
CA PRO A 33 -2.79 -10.62 -7.14
C PRO A 33 -1.96 -11.84 -7.55
N THR A 34 -0.74 -11.94 -7.03
CA THR A 34 0.08 -13.13 -7.23
C THR A 34 -0.53 -14.29 -6.47
N LEU A 35 -1.05 -15.27 -7.20
CA LEU A 35 -1.50 -16.54 -6.63
C LEU A 35 -0.25 -17.31 -6.19
N HIS A 36 0.07 -17.25 -4.90
CA HIS A 36 1.18 -17.99 -4.32
C HIS A 36 0.71 -19.42 -4.02
N SER A 37 0.94 -20.35 -4.93
CA SER A 37 0.60 -21.77 -4.76
C SER A 37 1.80 -22.52 -4.17
N TYR A 38 2.00 -22.43 -2.85
CA TYR A 38 3.09 -23.12 -2.16
C TYR A 38 2.67 -24.44 -1.49
N SER A 39 1.45 -24.91 -1.72
CA SER A 39 0.86 -26.07 -1.06
C SER A 39 -0.07 -26.82 -2.01
N ASP A 40 -0.23 -28.14 -1.84
CA ASP A 40 -1.27 -28.97 -2.48
C ASP A 40 -2.71 -28.54 -2.12
N ALA A 41 -2.87 -27.52 -1.27
CA ALA A 41 -4.14 -26.91 -0.93
C ALA A 41 -4.63 -25.92 -2.00
N PRO A 42 -5.95 -25.75 -2.17
CA PRO A 42 -6.50 -24.73 -3.06
C PRO A 42 -5.99 -23.33 -2.69
N PRO A 43 -5.66 -22.48 -3.68
CA PRO A 43 -5.11 -21.16 -3.42
C PRO A 43 -6.11 -20.29 -2.66
N PRO A 44 -5.65 -19.43 -1.74
CA PRO A 44 -6.53 -18.51 -1.04
C PRO A 44 -7.19 -17.54 -2.03
N PRO A 45 -8.44 -17.10 -1.77
CA PRO A 45 -9.14 -16.19 -2.65
C PRO A 45 -8.37 -14.85 -2.76
N PRO A 46 -8.38 -14.21 -3.93
CA PRO A 46 -7.71 -12.93 -4.11
C PRO A 46 -8.35 -11.86 -3.21
N VAL A 47 -7.50 -11.12 -2.49
CA VAL A 47 -7.93 -10.03 -1.60
C VAL A 47 -8.15 -8.71 -2.37
N TYR A 48 -7.46 -8.54 -3.50
CA TYR A 48 -7.47 -7.32 -4.30
C TYR A 48 -7.91 -7.58 -5.73
N ARG A 49 -8.55 -6.58 -6.33
CA ARG A 49 -8.97 -6.58 -7.74
C ARG A 49 -7.77 -6.33 -8.64
N SER A 50 -7.78 -6.92 -9.82
CA SER A 50 -6.78 -6.63 -10.86
C SER A 50 -6.87 -5.16 -11.29
N THR A 51 -5.73 -4.47 -11.37
CA THR A 51 -5.65 -3.04 -11.70
C THR A 51 -4.44 -2.72 -12.56
N THR A 52 -4.40 -1.53 -13.17
CA THR A 52 -3.26 -1.03 -13.94
C THR A 52 -2.53 0.05 -13.15
N MET A 53 -1.21 0.20 -13.34
CA MET A 53 -0.42 1.25 -12.68
C MET A 53 -0.98 2.67 -12.84
N PRO A 54 -1.36 3.15 -14.04
CA PRO A 54 -1.93 4.50 -14.19
C PRO A 54 -3.20 4.70 -13.37
N LYS A 55 -4.08 3.69 -13.31
CA LYS A 55 -5.32 3.73 -12.51
C LYS A 55 -5.06 3.71 -11.01
N PHE A 56 -4.06 2.95 -10.56
CA PHE A 56 -3.64 2.96 -9.16
C PHE A 56 -3.07 4.32 -8.76
N LEU A 57 -2.17 4.87 -9.59
CA LEU A 57 -1.50 6.13 -9.31
C LEU A 57 -2.45 7.33 -9.38
N SER A 58 -3.40 7.35 -10.32
CA SER A 58 -4.42 8.40 -10.39
C SER A 58 -5.28 8.43 -9.13
N HIS A 59 -5.70 7.26 -8.65
CA HIS A 59 -6.44 7.15 -7.39
C HIS A 59 -5.58 7.56 -6.19
N TYR A 60 -4.34 7.06 -6.09
CA TYR A 60 -3.40 7.39 -5.01
C TYR A 60 -3.15 8.89 -4.90
N ARG A 61 -2.95 9.59 -6.03
CA ARG A 61 -2.78 11.05 -6.06
C ARG A 61 -4.05 11.81 -5.70
N ALA A 62 -5.21 11.38 -6.23
CA ALA A 62 -6.48 12.05 -5.97
C ALA A 62 -6.96 11.92 -4.52
N LYS A 63 -6.66 10.79 -3.88
CA LYS A 63 -7.01 10.49 -2.48
C LYS A 63 -6.27 11.38 -1.47
N GLY A 64 -5.00 11.69 -1.72
CA GLY A 64 -4.17 12.47 -0.81
C GLY A 64 -3.81 11.74 0.49
N LEU A 65 -3.62 12.51 1.57
CA LEU A 65 -3.19 12.01 2.89
C LEU A 65 -4.38 11.77 3.81
N ASP A 66 -5.34 10.97 3.38
CA ASP A 66 -6.59 10.68 4.11
C ASP A 66 -6.45 9.68 5.28
N GLY A 67 -5.23 9.20 5.55
CA GLY A 67 -4.93 8.23 6.61
C GLY A 67 -5.41 6.79 6.34
N ARG A 68 -6.07 6.53 5.22
CA ARG A 68 -6.49 5.17 4.81
C ARG A 68 -5.50 4.58 3.82
N SER A 69 -5.55 3.27 3.55
CA SER A 69 -4.72 2.71 2.49
C SER A 69 -5.31 3.03 1.11
N ALA A 70 -4.49 3.36 0.12
CA ALA A 70 -4.97 3.47 -1.26
C ALA A 70 -5.41 2.10 -1.82
N LEU A 71 -4.96 1.00 -1.20
CA LEU A 71 -5.36 -0.36 -1.57
C LEU A 71 -6.80 -0.69 -1.14
N ASP A 72 -7.38 0.05 -0.18
CA ASP A 72 -8.74 -0.20 0.29
C ASP A 72 -9.76 -0.05 -0.85
N HIS A 73 -9.52 0.87 -1.78
CA HIS A 73 -10.35 1.06 -2.98
C HIS A 73 -10.33 -0.16 -3.92
N PHE A 74 -9.24 -0.92 -3.92
CA PHE A 74 -9.06 -2.10 -4.76
C PHE A 74 -9.40 -3.40 -4.03
N ARG A 75 -9.81 -3.34 -2.75
CA ARG A 75 -10.16 -4.53 -1.97
C ARG A 75 -11.43 -5.19 -2.53
N ILE A 76 -11.41 -6.51 -2.58
CA ILE A 76 -12.60 -7.32 -2.89
C ILE A 76 -13.37 -7.44 -1.58
N PRO A 77 -14.68 -7.08 -1.53
CA PRO A 77 -15.48 -7.32 -0.35
C PRO A 77 -15.48 -8.82 -0.05
N PRO A 78 -15.36 -9.24 1.22
CA PRO A 78 -15.51 -10.65 1.55
C PRO A 78 -16.87 -11.10 1.01
N SER A 79 -16.87 -12.09 0.13
CA SER A 79 -18.10 -12.79 -0.25
C SER A 79 -18.71 -13.32 1.04
N SER A 80 -19.98 -12.99 1.29
CA SER A 80 -20.78 -13.56 2.36
C SER A 80 -20.56 -15.08 2.45
N PRO A 81 -20.55 -15.65 3.66
CA PRO A 81 -20.29 -17.08 3.84
C PRO A 81 -21.26 -17.91 3.01
N PRO A 82 -20.83 -19.05 2.43
CA PRO A 82 -21.76 -20.03 1.91
C PRO A 82 -22.61 -20.52 3.09
N HIS A 83 -23.93 -20.47 2.92
CA HIS A 83 -24.89 -21.13 3.80
C HIS A 83 -24.62 -22.63 3.89
#